data_AF-G3N9U3-F1
#
_entry.id   AF-G3N9U3-F1
#
_cell.length_a   1.000
_cell.length_b   1.000
_cell.length_c   1.000
_cell.angle_alpha   90.00
_cell.angle_beta   90.00
_cell.angle_gamma   90.00
#
_symmetry.space_group_name_H-M   'P 1'
#
loop_
_entity.id
_entity.type
_entity.pdbx_description
1 polymer ?
#
loop_
_entity_poly.entity_id
_entity_poly.type
_entity_poly.pdbx_seq_one_letter_code
_entity_poly.pdbx_strand_id
1 'polypeptide(L)'
;MVGGGTIHRRIQMAFLEHKGPVFAAPYEAMPDKVKFYYDGKPMKLKPPAEEVATFFAKMLDHEYTTKDIFRKNFFKDWRKEMTSEEKSKLSDLNKCDFGEMSEYFKAQSEARKQMSKEEKQKLKEENERLLQEYGFCIMDNHKERIGNFRIEPPGLFRGRGDHPKMGMLKRRIRPEDIIINCSKDSKQPKPPPGTKWKEVRHDNKVTWLASWTENIQGSIKYIMLNPSSRIK
;
A
#
# COMPACT_ATOMS: atom_id res chain seq x y z
N MET A 1 -46.75 17.83 11.37
CA MET A 1 -45.85 18.25 10.27
C MET A 1 -44.43 18.26 10.82
N VAL A 2 -43.66 17.20 10.56
CA VAL A 2 -42.24 17.13 10.96
C VAL A 2 -41.46 17.46 9.69
N GLY A 3 -40.85 18.65 9.65
CA GLY A 3 -40.09 19.12 8.50
C GLY A 3 -38.84 18.27 8.30
N GLY A 4 -38.85 17.42 7.27
CA GLY A 4 -37.67 16.75 6.75
C GLY A 4 -36.74 17.78 6.10
N GLY A 5 -35.87 18.39 6.90
CA GLY A 5 -34.82 19.27 6.41
C GLY A 5 -33.78 18.46 5.65
N THR A 6 -33.83 18.47 4.32
CA THR A 6 -32.77 17.94 3.46
C THR A 6 -31.50 18.75 3.72
N ILE A 7 -30.53 18.18 4.46
CA ILE A 7 -29.21 18.78 4.65
C ILE A 7 -28.53 18.87 3.27
N HIS A 8 -28.58 20.04 2.65
CA HIS A 8 -27.87 20.31 1.41
C HIS A 8 -26.38 20.38 1.75
N ARG A 9 -25.64 19.30 1.47
CA ARG A 9 -24.17 19.31 1.61
C ARG A 9 -23.60 20.42 0.72
N ARG A 10 -22.83 21.33 1.33
CA ARG A 10 -22.19 22.48 0.68
C ARG A 10 -21.21 22.01 -0.40
N ILE A 11 -21.26 22.67 -1.56
CA ILE A 11 -20.27 22.49 -2.63
C ILE A 11 -18.88 22.81 -2.07
N GLN A 12 -17.93 21.92 -2.31
CA GLN A 12 -16.56 21.99 -1.82
C GLN A 12 -15.61 22.59 -2.85
N MET A 13 -15.84 22.31 -4.14
CA MET A 13 -15.00 22.77 -5.25
C MET A 13 -15.85 22.92 -6.52
N ALA A 14 -15.46 23.82 -7.42
CA ALA A 14 -16.06 23.93 -8.76
C ALA A 14 -15.27 23.11 -9.79
N PHE A 15 -13.94 23.13 -9.73
CA PHE A 15 -13.03 22.44 -10.65
C PHE A 15 -11.99 21.59 -9.91
N LEU A 16 -11.73 20.38 -10.41
CA LEU A 16 -10.67 19.48 -9.94
C LEU A 16 -10.06 18.66 -11.08
N GLU A 17 -8.75 18.80 -11.25
CA GLU A 17 -7.92 17.99 -12.15
C GLU A 17 -6.69 17.44 -11.41
N HIS A 18 -6.40 16.15 -11.58
CA HIS A 18 -5.20 15.52 -11.02
C HIS A 18 -4.74 14.33 -11.86
N LYS A 19 -3.50 13.86 -11.65
CA LYS A 19 -2.91 12.72 -12.38
C LYS A 19 -3.26 11.35 -11.83
N GLY A 20 -3.90 11.29 -10.66
CA GLY A 20 -4.29 10.03 -10.01
C GLY A 20 -3.23 9.58 -8.99
N PRO A 21 -3.42 8.41 -8.37
CA PRO A 21 -2.46 7.88 -7.42
C PRO A 21 -1.19 7.34 -8.09
N VAL A 22 -0.10 7.34 -7.35
CA VAL A 22 1.10 6.53 -7.65
C VAL A 22 0.98 5.20 -6.92
N PHE A 23 1.00 4.10 -7.68
CA PHE A 23 0.95 2.75 -7.14
C PHE A 23 2.27 2.36 -6.48
N ALA A 24 2.19 1.49 -5.48
CA ALA A 24 3.37 0.85 -4.91
C ALA A 24 4.11 0.03 -5.98
N ALA A 25 5.45 0.08 -5.95
CA ALA A 25 6.30 -0.68 -6.88
C ALA A 25 5.93 -2.18 -6.87
N PRO A 26 6.04 -2.87 -8.02
CA PRO A 26 5.82 -4.30 -8.09
C PRO A 26 6.81 -5.04 -7.17
N TYR A 27 6.46 -6.26 -6.80
CA TYR A 27 7.35 -7.11 -6.03
C TYR A 27 8.56 -7.52 -6.87
N GLU A 28 9.75 -7.44 -6.27
CA GLU A 28 10.99 -7.98 -6.81
C GLU A 28 11.33 -9.26 -6.07
N ALA A 29 11.45 -10.37 -6.81
CA ALA A 29 11.73 -11.68 -6.25
C ALA A 29 13.04 -11.69 -5.47
N MET A 30 13.10 -12.52 -4.42
CA MET A 30 14.32 -12.68 -3.65
C MET A 30 15.46 -13.23 -4.53
N PRO A 31 16.71 -12.77 -4.35
CA PRO A 31 17.84 -13.34 -5.08
C PRO A 31 17.93 -14.85 -4.82
N ASP A 32 18.25 -15.65 -5.84
CA ASP A 32 18.28 -17.12 -5.71
C ASP A 32 19.24 -17.63 -4.61
N LYS A 33 20.25 -16.83 -4.22
CA LYS A 33 21.17 -17.15 -3.12
C LYS A 33 20.54 -17.05 -1.72
N VAL A 34 19.44 -16.33 -1.57
CA VAL A 34 18.73 -16.16 -0.30
C VAL A 34 17.62 -17.19 -0.24
N LYS A 35 17.65 -18.07 0.76
CA LYS A 35 16.73 -19.19 0.88
C LYS A 35 15.70 -18.97 1.98
N PHE A 36 14.55 -19.59 1.78
CA PHE A 36 13.57 -19.86 2.82
C PHE A 36 13.69 -21.35 3.17
N TYR A 37 13.61 -21.69 4.47
CA TYR A 37 13.67 -23.08 4.91
C TYR A 37 12.37 -23.49 5.61
N TYR A 38 12.00 -24.75 5.40
CA TYR A 38 10.94 -25.40 6.13
C TYR A 38 11.43 -26.75 6.66
N ASP A 39 11.31 -26.95 7.97
CA ASP A 39 11.76 -28.17 8.66
C ASP A 39 13.24 -28.49 8.36
N GLY A 40 14.07 -27.44 8.38
CA GLY A 40 15.51 -27.50 8.08
C GLY A 40 15.87 -27.68 6.60
N LYS A 41 14.90 -27.77 5.68
CA LYS A 41 15.16 -27.99 4.24
C LYS A 41 14.86 -26.73 3.42
N PRO A 42 15.72 -26.37 2.45
CA PRO A 42 15.47 -25.22 1.60
C PRO A 42 14.23 -25.45 0.73
N MET A 43 13.38 -24.45 0.64
CA MET A 43 12.14 -24.48 -0.13
C MET A 43 11.98 -23.18 -0.92
N LYS A 44 11.86 -23.28 -2.25
CA LYS A 44 11.59 -22.12 -3.11
C LYS A 44 10.09 -21.83 -3.13
N LEU A 45 9.72 -20.66 -2.62
CA LEU A 45 8.34 -20.17 -2.63
C LEU A 45 7.99 -19.60 -4.02
N LYS A 46 6.71 -19.62 -4.37
CA LYS A 46 6.17 -18.92 -5.53
C LYS A 46 6.01 -17.43 -5.21
N PRO A 47 6.10 -16.52 -6.20
CA PRO A 47 6.16 -15.09 -5.96
C PRO A 47 5.07 -14.52 -5.02
N PRO A 48 3.79 -14.93 -5.10
CA PRO A 48 2.77 -14.42 -4.17
C PRO A 48 3.02 -14.81 -2.71
N ALA A 49 3.44 -16.06 -2.46
CA ALA A 49 3.79 -16.54 -1.13
C ALA A 49 5.14 -15.96 -0.67
N GLU A 50 6.10 -15.79 -1.58
CA GLU A 50 7.42 -15.21 -1.31
C GLU A 50 7.29 -13.75 -0.86
N GLU A 51 6.52 -12.92 -1.59
CA GLU A 51 6.27 -11.51 -1.24
C GLU A 51 5.76 -11.39 0.20
N VAL A 52 4.78 -12.22 0.59
CA VAL A 52 4.17 -12.21 1.92
C VAL A 52 5.15 -12.70 2.99
N ALA A 53 5.94 -13.74 2.69
CA ALA A 53 7.02 -14.20 3.56
C ALA A 53 8.04 -13.08 3.83
N THR A 54 8.36 -12.24 2.84
CA THR A 54 9.29 -11.12 3.04
C THR A 54 8.77 -10.12 4.08
N PHE A 55 7.45 -9.93 4.20
CA PHE A 55 6.89 -9.01 5.19
C PHE A 55 7.15 -9.48 6.62
N PHE A 56 7.01 -10.78 6.87
CA PHE A 56 7.32 -11.37 8.17
C PHE A 56 8.84 -11.36 8.43
N ALA A 57 9.64 -11.74 7.42
CA ALA A 57 11.10 -11.74 7.52
C ALA A 57 11.69 -10.36 7.86
N LYS A 58 11.19 -9.28 7.24
CA LYS A 58 11.59 -7.89 7.55
C LYS A 58 11.31 -7.45 8.99
N MET A 59 10.48 -8.19 9.71
CA MET A 59 10.07 -7.88 11.08
C MET A 59 10.50 -8.97 12.06
N LEU A 60 11.39 -9.89 11.67
CA LEU A 60 11.70 -11.08 12.46
C LEU A 60 12.13 -10.72 13.90
N ASP A 61 12.90 -9.62 14.07
CA ASP A 61 13.36 -9.15 15.38
C ASP A 61 12.38 -8.20 16.10
N HIS A 62 11.23 -7.89 15.51
CA HIS A 62 10.26 -6.98 16.11
C HIS A 62 9.35 -7.72 17.09
N GLU A 63 8.99 -7.11 18.22
CA GLU A 63 8.03 -7.64 19.22
C GLU A 63 6.67 -8.11 18.67
N TYR A 64 6.30 -7.79 17.43
CA TYR A 64 5.06 -8.30 16.85
C TYR A 64 5.17 -9.78 16.49
N THR A 65 6.34 -10.25 16.03
CA THR A 65 6.52 -11.64 15.54
C THR A 65 6.55 -12.67 16.66
N THR A 66 6.66 -12.22 17.91
CA THR A 66 6.56 -13.04 19.12
C THR A 66 5.12 -13.13 19.66
N LYS A 67 4.19 -12.29 19.19
CA LYS A 67 2.79 -12.30 19.64
C LYS A 67 1.98 -13.38 18.92
N ASP A 68 1.29 -14.23 19.68
CA ASP A 68 0.49 -15.34 19.14
C ASP A 68 -0.59 -14.89 18.16
N ILE A 69 -1.31 -13.80 18.48
CA ILE A 69 -2.35 -13.23 17.60
C ILE A 69 -1.74 -12.85 16.24
N PHE A 70 -0.57 -12.21 16.26
CA PHE A 70 0.13 -11.77 15.06
C PHE A 70 0.55 -12.96 14.20
N ARG A 71 1.22 -13.95 14.81
CA ARG A 71 1.69 -15.17 14.17
C ARG A 71 0.55 -15.97 13.54
N LYS A 72 -0.55 -16.15 14.30
CA LYS A 72 -1.75 -16.86 13.84
C LYS A 72 -2.41 -16.17 12.65
N ASN A 73 -2.60 -14.85 12.72
CA ASN A 73 -3.20 -14.09 11.63
C ASN A 73 -2.32 -14.07 10.38
N PHE A 74 -1.01 -13.85 10.56
CA PHE A 74 -0.03 -13.91 9.48
C PHE A 74 -0.10 -15.27 8.77
N PHE A 75 0.03 -16.37 9.52
CA PHE A 75 0.07 -17.70 8.92
C PHE A 75 -1.23 -18.05 8.18
N LYS A 76 -2.38 -17.68 8.76
CA LYS A 76 -3.69 -17.86 8.13
C LYS A 76 -3.78 -17.14 6.78
N ASP A 77 -3.34 -15.89 6.70
CA ASP A 77 -3.41 -15.12 5.46
C ASP A 77 -2.32 -15.50 4.47
N TRP A 78 -1.10 -15.80 4.93
CA TRP A 78 -0.01 -16.27 4.08
C TRP A 78 -0.38 -17.57 3.36
N ARG A 79 -1.06 -18.51 4.05
CA ARG A 79 -1.59 -19.73 3.44
C ARG A 79 -2.63 -19.47 2.34
N LYS A 80 -3.22 -18.27 2.21
CA LYS A 80 -4.12 -17.95 1.08
C LYS A 80 -3.34 -17.65 -0.19
N GLU A 81 -2.15 -17.09 -0.05
CA GLU A 81 -1.25 -16.69 -1.16
C GLU A 81 -0.37 -17.84 -1.66
N MET A 82 -0.37 -18.97 -0.96
CA MET A 82 0.31 -20.20 -1.35
C MET A 82 -0.46 -20.96 -2.45
N THR A 83 0.27 -21.67 -3.30
CA THR A 83 -0.25 -22.75 -4.15
C THR A 83 -0.72 -23.95 -3.31
N SER A 84 -1.48 -24.87 -3.91
CA SER A 84 -1.90 -26.09 -3.23
C SER A 84 -0.72 -26.95 -2.75
N GLU A 85 0.35 -27.02 -3.54
CA GLU A 85 1.58 -27.75 -3.18
C GLU A 85 2.33 -27.11 -2.01
N GLU A 86 2.42 -25.78 -1.98
CA GLU A 86 3.01 -25.07 -0.84
C GLU A 86 2.17 -25.27 0.42
N LYS A 87 0.83 -25.20 0.31
CA LYS A 87 -0.08 -25.43 1.44
C LYS A 87 0.01 -26.83 2.02
N SER A 88 0.26 -27.86 1.20
CA SER A 88 0.38 -29.24 1.68
C SER A 88 1.70 -29.46 2.42
N LYS A 89 2.77 -28.73 2.05
CA LYS A 89 4.08 -28.80 2.71
C LYS A 89 4.14 -27.94 3.97
N LEU A 90 3.73 -26.66 3.87
CA LEU A 90 3.91 -25.62 4.89
C LEU A 90 2.77 -25.58 5.92
N SER A 91 2.64 -26.62 6.75
CA SER A 91 1.54 -26.75 7.71
C SER A 91 1.77 -26.09 9.07
N ASP A 92 3.02 -25.83 9.47
CA ASP A 92 3.37 -25.26 10.77
C ASP A 92 4.33 -24.07 10.64
N LEU A 93 3.92 -22.91 11.17
CA LEU A 93 4.76 -21.71 11.17
C LEU A 93 6.06 -21.91 11.99
N ASN A 94 6.05 -22.73 13.04
CA ASN A 94 7.23 -22.96 13.89
C ASN A 94 8.33 -23.73 13.18
N LYS A 95 8.00 -24.44 12.10
CA LYS A 95 8.97 -25.10 11.22
C LYS A 95 9.52 -24.19 10.12
N CYS A 96 8.98 -22.98 9.98
CA CYS A 96 9.42 -22.01 8.98
C CYS A 96 10.61 -21.22 9.52
N ASP A 97 11.64 -21.09 8.70
CA ASP A 97 12.81 -20.28 9.01
C ASP A 97 12.98 -19.18 7.95
N PHE A 98 12.93 -17.94 8.44
CA PHE A 98 13.02 -16.70 7.68
C PHE A 98 14.38 -16.00 7.89
N GLY A 99 15.34 -16.66 8.53
CA GLY A 99 16.64 -16.11 8.96
C GLY A 99 17.41 -15.47 7.81
N GLU A 100 17.73 -16.24 6.76
CA GLU A 100 18.47 -15.70 5.60
C GLU A 100 17.73 -14.55 4.91
N MET A 101 16.40 -14.61 4.81
CA MET A 101 15.58 -13.52 4.28
C MET A 101 15.72 -12.25 5.13
N SER A 102 15.68 -12.41 6.47
CA SER A 102 15.86 -11.31 7.43
C SER A 102 17.25 -10.70 7.31
N GLU A 103 18.31 -11.52 7.26
CA GLU A 103 19.69 -11.10 7.09
C GLU A 103 19.89 -10.33 5.78
N TYR A 104 19.31 -10.82 4.68
CA TYR A 104 19.31 -10.10 3.41
C TYR A 104 18.72 -8.70 3.55
N PHE A 105 17.55 -8.56 4.20
CA PHE A 105 16.94 -7.22 4.37
C PHE A 105 17.70 -6.31 5.33
N LYS A 106 18.36 -6.87 6.35
CA LYS A 106 19.30 -6.13 7.21
C LYS A 106 20.48 -5.60 6.39
N ALA A 107 21.11 -6.45 5.59
CA ALA A 107 22.20 -6.06 4.71
C ALA A 107 21.78 -4.99 3.68
N GLN A 108 20.60 -5.13 3.08
CA GLN A 108 20.02 -4.10 2.19
C GLN A 108 19.78 -2.77 2.91
N SER A 109 19.36 -2.81 4.17
CA SER A 109 19.18 -1.60 4.99
C SER A 109 20.50 -0.90 5.28
N GLU A 110 21.55 -1.65 5.63
CA GLU A 110 22.88 -1.09 5.86
C GLU A 110 23.50 -0.55 4.57
N ALA A 111 23.38 -1.28 3.45
CA ALA A 111 23.80 -0.79 2.14
C ALA A 111 23.10 0.53 1.76
N ARG A 112 21.79 0.66 2.03
CA ARG A 112 21.07 1.93 1.82
C ARG A 112 21.62 3.09 2.64
N LYS A 113 22.02 2.86 3.89
CA LYS A 113 22.64 3.90 4.72
C LYS A 113 23.99 4.34 4.15
N GLN A 114 24.75 3.39 3.63
CA GLN A 114 26.07 3.56 3.04
C GLN A 114 26.06 4.03 1.57
N MET A 115 24.89 4.27 0.96
CA MET A 115 24.78 4.76 -0.41
C MET A 115 25.62 6.02 -0.64
N SER A 116 26.24 6.08 -1.81
CA SER A 116 27.05 7.21 -2.26
C SER A 116 26.23 8.49 -2.37
N LYS A 117 26.91 9.64 -2.37
CA LYS A 117 26.26 10.93 -2.59
C LYS A 117 25.55 10.99 -3.95
N GLU A 118 26.13 10.37 -4.97
CA GLU A 118 25.57 10.33 -6.33
C GLU A 118 24.26 9.50 -6.38
N GLU A 119 24.25 8.31 -5.79
CA GLU A 119 23.04 7.47 -5.75
C GLU A 119 21.92 8.13 -4.94
N LYS A 120 22.26 8.74 -3.80
CA LYS A 120 21.30 9.51 -2.98
C LYS A 120 20.72 10.69 -3.78
N GLN A 121 21.53 11.37 -4.58
CA GLN A 121 21.10 12.47 -5.42
C GLN A 121 20.16 11.99 -6.54
N LYS A 122 20.48 10.89 -7.21
CA LYS A 122 19.60 10.25 -8.23
C LYS A 122 18.23 9.88 -7.66
N LEU A 123 18.19 9.25 -6.48
CA LEU A 123 16.93 8.91 -5.79
C LEU A 123 16.13 10.16 -5.39
N LYS A 124 16.81 11.25 -5.01
CA LYS A 124 16.15 12.52 -4.69
C LYS A 124 15.50 13.14 -5.94
N GLU A 125 16.23 13.20 -7.05
CA GLU A 125 15.74 13.72 -8.33
C GLU A 125 14.54 12.93 -8.86
N GLU A 126 14.58 11.60 -8.78
CA GLU A 126 13.44 10.75 -9.15
C GLU A 126 12.21 11.03 -8.28
N ASN A 127 12.40 11.18 -6.96
CA ASN A 127 11.32 11.52 -6.04
C ASN A 127 10.75 12.92 -6.29
N GLU A 128 11.60 13.89 -6.64
CA GLU A 128 11.18 15.23 -7.03
C GLU A 128 10.39 15.23 -8.33
N ARG A 129 10.81 14.43 -9.33
CA ARG A 129 10.06 14.25 -10.58
C ARG A 129 8.66 13.69 -10.32
N LEU A 130 8.57 12.63 -9.51
CA LEU A 130 7.28 12.06 -9.11
C LEU A 130 6.42 13.07 -8.34
N LEU A 131 7.01 13.87 -7.46
CA LEU A 131 6.29 14.92 -6.73
C LEU A 131 5.76 16.00 -7.68
N GLN A 132 6.55 16.44 -8.66
CA GLN A 132 6.10 17.46 -9.62
C GLN A 132 4.96 16.95 -10.50
N GLU A 133 5.00 15.66 -10.88
CA GLU A 133 4.00 15.05 -11.74
C GLU A 133 2.69 14.70 -10.99
N TYR A 134 2.78 14.07 -9.82
CA TYR A 134 1.63 13.50 -9.10
C TYR A 134 1.32 14.20 -7.77
N GLY A 135 2.22 15.03 -7.26
CA GLY A 135 2.08 15.66 -5.94
C GLY A 135 1.20 16.90 -5.92
N PHE A 136 0.62 17.29 -7.04
CA PHE A 136 -0.22 18.48 -7.17
C PHE A 136 -1.49 18.19 -7.98
N CYS A 137 -2.54 18.92 -7.67
CA CYS A 137 -3.76 19.01 -8.48
C CYS A 137 -4.04 20.46 -8.84
N ILE A 138 -4.95 20.68 -9.78
CA ILE A 138 -5.57 21.98 -10.01
C ILE A 138 -6.95 21.94 -9.36
N MET A 139 -7.19 22.83 -8.40
CA MET A 139 -8.49 23.02 -7.75
C MET A 139 -8.88 24.49 -7.84
N ASP A 140 -10.03 24.79 -8.44
CA ASP A 140 -10.57 26.15 -8.60
C ASP A 140 -9.53 27.18 -9.10
N ASN A 141 -8.77 26.82 -10.14
CA ASN A 141 -7.67 27.61 -10.74
C ASN A 141 -6.38 27.73 -9.91
N HIS A 142 -6.28 27.04 -8.77
CA HIS A 142 -5.07 27.02 -7.96
C HIS A 142 -4.36 25.67 -8.04
N LYS A 143 -3.02 25.71 -8.17
CA LYS A 143 -2.18 24.53 -8.03
C LYS A 143 -2.04 24.21 -6.54
N GLU A 144 -2.66 23.12 -6.11
CA GLU A 144 -2.74 22.71 -4.71
C GLU A 144 -1.89 21.46 -4.47
N ARG A 145 -1.24 21.39 -3.31
CA ARG A 145 -0.40 20.25 -2.96
C ARG A 145 -1.25 19.10 -2.45
N ILE A 146 -0.99 17.89 -2.93
CA ILE A 146 -1.63 16.67 -2.45
C ILE A 146 -0.88 16.14 -1.22
N GLY A 147 -1.60 15.74 -0.17
CA GLY A 147 -1.01 15.23 1.06
C GLY A 147 -0.33 13.87 0.87
N ASN A 148 -1.05 12.91 0.30
CA ASN A 148 -0.60 11.51 0.13
C ASN A 148 -0.96 10.97 -1.26
N PHE A 149 -0.19 11.31 -2.29
CA PHE A 149 -0.43 10.83 -3.66
C PHE A 149 0.03 9.38 -3.91
N ARG A 150 0.83 8.80 -2.99
CA ARG A 150 1.31 7.41 -3.09
C ARG A 150 0.37 6.47 -2.33
N ILE A 151 -0.03 5.38 -2.97
CA ILE A 151 -0.77 4.28 -2.34
C ILE A 151 0.16 3.54 -1.39
N GLU A 152 -0.34 3.19 -0.20
CA GLU A 152 0.41 2.40 0.77
C GLU A 152 0.80 1.03 0.18
N PRO A 153 2.06 0.59 0.34
CA PRO A 153 2.48 -0.74 -0.12
C PRO A 153 1.78 -1.86 0.67
N PRO A 154 1.68 -3.06 0.10
CA PRO A 154 1.25 -4.25 0.85
C PRO A 154 2.20 -4.54 2.03
N GLY A 155 1.70 -5.24 3.02
CA GLY A 155 2.47 -5.56 4.23
C GLY A 155 1.61 -6.23 5.29
N LEU A 156 2.11 -6.38 6.52
CA LEU A 156 1.31 -6.90 7.63
C LEU A 156 0.74 -5.76 8.48
N PHE A 157 -0.51 -5.92 8.91
CA PHE A 157 -1.18 -4.94 9.75
C PHE A 157 -0.59 -4.91 11.16
N ARG A 158 -0.08 -3.74 11.58
CA ARG A 158 0.51 -3.50 12.91
C ARG A 158 -0.43 -2.65 13.75
N GLY A 159 -1.56 -3.23 14.14
CA GLY A 159 -2.52 -2.57 15.03
C GLY A 159 -1.91 -2.31 16.40
N ARG A 160 -2.20 -1.13 16.98
CA ARG A 160 -1.66 -0.72 18.30
C ARG A 160 -2.26 -1.56 19.43
N GLY A 161 -1.51 -1.73 20.53
CA GLY A 161 -1.93 -2.54 21.68
C GLY A 161 -2.17 -4.01 21.29
N ASP A 162 -3.20 -4.62 21.87
CA ASP A 162 -3.60 -6.01 21.61
C ASP A 162 -4.64 -6.13 20.49
N HIS A 163 -4.44 -5.39 19.40
CA HIS A 163 -5.40 -5.35 18.30
C HIS A 163 -5.60 -6.76 17.68
N PRO A 164 -6.84 -7.29 17.62
CA PRO A 164 -7.10 -8.70 17.26
C PRO A 164 -6.78 -9.05 15.80
N LYS A 165 -6.68 -8.03 14.94
CA LYS A 165 -6.31 -8.16 13.51
C LYS A 165 -4.82 -7.95 13.22
N MET A 166 -3.96 -7.75 14.23
CA MET A 166 -2.52 -7.60 13.99
C MET A 166 -1.98 -8.84 13.27
N GLY A 167 -1.04 -8.66 12.34
CA GLY A 167 -0.47 -9.74 11.54
C GLY A 167 -1.27 -10.13 10.29
N MET A 168 -2.52 -9.67 10.15
CA MET A 168 -3.28 -9.87 8.91
C MET A 168 -2.62 -9.17 7.72
N LEU A 169 -2.75 -9.77 6.54
CA LEU A 169 -2.15 -9.26 5.30
C LEU A 169 -2.91 -8.02 4.80
N LYS A 170 -2.25 -6.87 4.75
CA LYS A 170 -2.70 -5.71 3.96
C LYS A 170 -2.42 -5.99 2.49
N ARG A 171 -3.47 -6.15 1.69
CA ARG A 171 -3.33 -6.49 0.27
C ARG A 171 -2.82 -5.32 -0.56
N ARG A 172 -2.18 -5.62 -1.69
CA ARG A 172 -1.82 -4.64 -2.70
C ARG A 172 -3.11 -4.09 -3.32
N ILE A 173 -3.22 -2.75 -3.33
CA ILE A 173 -4.34 -2.06 -3.98
C ILE A 173 -4.07 -2.00 -5.48
N ARG A 174 -5.06 -2.42 -6.28
CA ARG A 174 -5.00 -2.43 -7.75
C ARG A 174 -5.77 -1.26 -8.34
N PRO A 175 -5.56 -0.88 -9.61
CA PRO A 175 -6.39 0.11 -10.29
C PRO A 175 -7.89 -0.16 -10.14
N GLU A 176 -8.30 -1.44 -10.19
CA GLU A 176 -9.68 -1.90 -10.06
C GLU A 176 -10.27 -1.74 -8.65
N ASP A 177 -9.45 -1.40 -7.65
CA ASP A 177 -9.89 -1.04 -6.30
C ASP A 177 -10.08 0.48 -6.13
N ILE A 178 -9.55 1.31 -7.05
CA ILE A 178 -9.50 2.77 -6.93
C ILE A 178 -10.73 3.43 -7.54
N ILE A 179 -11.34 4.31 -6.76
CA ILE A 179 -12.34 5.27 -7.20
C ILE A 179 -11.65 6.63 -7.37
N ILE A 180 -11.72 7.21 -8.56
CA ILE A 180 -11.23 8.54 -8.89
C ILE A 180 -12.35 9.57 -8.74
N ASN A 181 -12.05 10.75 -8.20
CA ASN A 181 -12.96 11.89 -8.17
C ASN A 181 -12.29 13.11 -8.79
N CYS A 182 -12.85 13.61 -9.89
CA CYS A 182 -12.39 14.82 -10.59
C CYS A 182 -13.58 15.56 -11.19
N SER A 183 -13.41 16.75 -11.76
CA SER A 183 -14.52 17.42 -12.46
C SER A 183 -14.85 16.74 -13.80
N LYS A 184 -16.08 16.94 -14.30
CA LYS A 184 -16.54 16.38 -15.58
C LYS A 184 -15.77 16.93 -16.78
N ASP A 185 -15.38 18.20 -16.67
CA ASP A 185 -14.68 19.01 -17.67
C ASP A 185 -13.15 19.01 -17.50
N SER A 186 -12.60 18.22 -16.56
CA SER A 186 -11.16 18.08 -16.40
C SER A 186 -10.57 16.92 -17.21
N LYS A 187 -9.25 16.94 -17.39
CA LYS A 187 -8.53 15.80 -17.96
C LYS A 187 -8.48 14.66 -16.95
N GLN A 188 -9.38 13.69 -17.13
CA GLN A 188 -9.47 12.51 -16.26
C GLN A 188 -8.14 11.72 -16.24
N PRO A 189 -7.66 11.28 -15.06
CA PRO A 189 -6.46 10.47 -14.96
C PRO A 189 -6.69 9.11 -15.62
N LYS A 190 -5.73 8.66 -16.42
CA LYS A 190 -5.78 7.34 -17.06
C LYS A 190 -5.23 6.28 -16.11
N PRO A 191 -5.87 5.09 -16.01
CA PRO A 191 -5.30 3.98 -15.26
C PRO A 191 -4.01 3.48 -15.95
N PRO A 192 -3.15 2.73 -15.24
CA PRO A 192 -2.02 2.04 -15.86
C PRO A 192 -2.44 1.23 -17.09
N PRO A 193 -1.58 1.10 -18.12
CA PRO A 193 -1.91 0.38 -19.34
C PRO A 193 -2.47 -1.03 -19.08
N GLY A 194 -3.57 -1.38 -19.77
CA GLY A 194 -4.22 -2.70 -19.63
C GLY A 194 -5.11 -2.87 -18.39
N THR A 195 -5.28 -1.82 -17.57
CA THR A 195 -6.10 -1.87 -16.35
C THR A 195 -7.25 -0.86 -16.42
N LYS A 196 -8.15 -0.90 -15.44
CA LYS A 196 -9.23 0.09 -15.32
C LYS A 196 -9.40 0.57 -13.88
N TRP A 197 -9.87 1.80 -13.72
CA TRP A 197 -10.37 2.27 -12.43
C TRP A 197 -11.60 1.47 -12.02
N LYS A 198 -11.83 1.34 -10.71
CA LYS A 198 -13.10 0.82 -10.18
C LYS A 198 -14.26 1.69 -10.65
N GLU A 199 -14.07 3.00 -10.56
CA GLU A 199 -15.05 4.02 -10.89
C GLU A 199 -14.33 5.36 -11.07
N VAL A 200 -14.84 6.19 -11.99
CA VAL A 200 -14.52 7.63 -12.05
C VAL A 200 -15.82 8.37 -11.76
N ARG A 201 -15.80 9.27 -10.78
CA ARG A 201 -16.95 10.08 -10.40
C ARG A 201 -16.60 11.56 -10.34
N HIS A 202 -17.65 12.36 -10.23
CA HIS A 202 -17.59 13.81 -10.26
C HIS A 202 -18.44 14.39 -9.13
N ASP A 203 -18.05 14.10 -7.89
CA ASP A 203 -18.72 14.56 -6.68
C ASP A 203 -18.01 15.80 -6.13
N ASN A 204 -18.65 16.95 -6.31
CA ASN A 204 -18.16 18.24 -5.83
C ASN A 204 -18.54 18.54 -4.37
N LYS A 205 -19.16 17.61 -3.65
CA LYS A 205 -19.54 17.75 -2.24
C LYS A 205 -18.53 17.09 -1.29
N VAL A 206 -17.50 16.46 -1.82
CA VAL A 206 -16.41 15.82 -1.07
C VAL A 206 -15.09 16.51 -1.40
N THR A 207 -14.02 16.24 -0.64
CA THR A 207 -12.70 16.88 -0.80
C THR A 207 -11.57 15.91 -1.18
N TRP A 208 -11.90 14.63 -1.36
CA TRP A 208 -10.93 13.59 -1.74
C TRP A 208 -10.81 13.48 -3.27
N LEU A 209 -9.61 13.11 -3.72
CA LEU A 209 -9.23 12.99 -5.13
C LEU A 209 -9.29 11.53 -5.59
N ALA A 210 -8.90 10.60 -4.72
CA ALA A 210 -9.04 9.18 -4.95
C ALA A 210 -9.40 8.47 -3.64
N SER A 211 -10.09 7.34 -3.73
CA SER A 211 -10.41 6.51 -2.57
C SER A 211 -10.40 5.02 -2.89
N TRP A 212 -10.22 4.20 -1.86
CA TRP A 212 -10.35 2.74 -1.95
C TRP A 212 -10.74 2.16 -0.60
N THR A 213 -11.26 0.95 -0.61
CA THR A 213 -11.59 0.20 0.61
C THR A 213 -10.40 -0.68 1.00
N GLU A 214 -9.84 -0.47 2.20
CA GLU A 214 -8.78 -1.36 2.72
C GLU A 214 -9.37 -2.66 3.29
N ASN A 215 -8.60 -3.75 3.23
CA ASN A 215 -9.11 -5.10 3.45
C ASN A 215 -9.11 -5.60 4.91
N ILE A 216 -8.47 -4.88 5.82
CA ILE A 216 -8.36 -5.28 7.23
C ILE A 216 -9.64 -4.92 7.98
N GLN A 217 -10.08 -3.66 7.91
CA GLN A 217 -11.29 -3.19 8.61
C GLN A 217 -12.45 -2.86 7.66
N GLY A 218 -12.23 -2.88 6.34
CA GLY A 218 -13.25 -2.43 5.37
C GLY A 218 -13.43 -0.91 5.37
N SER A 219 -12.50 -0.17 5.98
CA SER A 219 -12.55 1.28 6.02
C SER A 219 -12.17 1.88 4.67
N ILE A 220 -12.68 3.08 4.38
CA ILE A 220 -12.32 3.82 3.17
C ILE A 220 -11.06 4.64 3.47
N LYS A 221 -10.06 4.51 2.61
CA LYS A 221 -8.85 5.34 2.57
C LYS A 221 -8.99 6.36 1.45
N TYR A 222 -8.37 7.51 1.65
CA TYR A 222 -8.48 8.66 0.76
C TYR A 222 -7.11 9.24 0.42
N ILE A 223 -7.00 9.76 -0.80
CA ILE A 223 -6.02 10.78 -1.17
C ILE A 223 -6.71 12.13 -1.04
N MET A 224 -6.13 12.99 -0.23
CA MET A 224 -6.66 14.34 0.03
C MET A 224 -5.56 15.39 -0.16
N LEU A 225 -5.98 16.65 -0.23
CA LEU A 225 -5.05 17.77 -0.22
C LEU A 225 -4.22 17.83 1.06
N ASN A 226 -3.08 18.52 0.95
CA ASN A 226 -2.23 18.85 2.08
C ASN A 226 -2.99 19.78 3.05
N PRO A 227 -2.77 19.68 4.37
CA PRO A 227 -3.38 20.61 5.34
C PRO A 227 -3.14 22.10 5.06
N SER A 228 -2.09 22.47 4.32
CA SER A 228 -1.83 23.86 3.95
C SER A 228 -2.66 24.37 2.78
N SER A 229 -3.51 23.54 2.17
CA SER A 229 -4.34 23.91 1.01
C SER A 229 -5.58 24.69 1.43
N ARG A 230 -6.10 25.54 0.54
CA ARG A 230 -7.20 26.47 0.85
C ARG A 230 -8.48 25.83 1.38
N ILE A 231 -8.72 24.56 1.06
CA ILE A 231 -9.93 23.81 1.44
C ILE A 231 -9.82 23.12 2.81
N LYS A 232 -8.62 23.00 3.38
CA LYS A 232 -8.35 22.28 4.63
C LYS A 232 -8.10 23.22 5.81
#